data_AF-A0AAV4GYF3-F1
#
_entry.id   AF-A0AAV4GYF3-F1
#
_cell.length_a   1.000
_cell.length_b   1.000
_cell.length_c   1.000
_cell.angle_alpha   90.00
_cell.angle_beta   90.00
_cell.angle_gamma   90.00
#
_symmetry.space_group_name_H-M   'P 1'
#
loop_
_entity.id
_entity.type
_entity.pdbx_description
1 polymer ?
#
loop_
_entity_poly.entity_id
_entity_poly.type
_entity_poly.pdbx_seq_one_letter_code
_entity_poly.pdbx_strand_id
1 'polypeptide(L)'
;MRKDKGGKGGRIINTAPASGLQNCYPVPVYCGVSNAIRAFSSSMSEQPNCADLGLEFGTISSNHAATEIVSTLNGDKVHFMSSMRAKLAQETLGIERVVDAFLDLVTLEKMNGAVLFVSRHQKVFIEIKSLELGKNYPPTE
;
A
#
# COMPACT_ATOMS: atom_id res chain seq x y z
N MET A 1 4.39 -1.96 -23.24
CA MET A 1 3.15 -1.43 -22.66
C MET A 1 2.86 -0.01 -23.12
N ARG A 2 3.78 0.95 -22.90
CA ARG A 2 3.56 2.36 -23.22
C ARG A 2 3.16 2.62 -24.68
N LYS A 3 2.23 3.55 -24.90
CA LYS A 3 1.69 3.93 -26.22
C LYS A 3 2.71 4.65 -27.10
N ASP A 4 3.56 5.49 -26.51
CA ASP A 4 4.62 6.23 -27.21
C ASP A 4 5.68 5.33 -27.87
N LYS A 5 5.75 4.06 -27.48
CA LYS A 5 6.63 3.03 -28.07
C LYS A 5 5.85 1.94 -28.81
N GLY A 6 4.66 2.26 -29.33
CA GLY A 6 3.81 1.33 -30.11
C GLY A 6 3.06 0.29 -29.27
N GLY A 7 3.03 0.45 -27.95
CA GLY A 7 2.21 -0.39 -27.05
C GLY A 7 0.75 0.07 -26.97
N LYS A 8 -0.06 -0.64 -26.17
CA LYS A 8 -1.50 -0.37 -26.00
C LYS A 8 -1.86 0.46 -24.76
N GLY A 9 -0.86 0.87 -23.98
CA GLY A 9 -1.05 1.37 -22.63
C GLY A 9 -1.27 0.23 -21.62
N GLY A 10 -1.69 0.58 -20.42
CA GLY A 10 -2.06 -0.40 -19.40
C GLY A 10 -2.09 0.16 -17.99
N ARG A 11 -2.53 -0.71 -17.06
CA ARG A 11 -2.63 -0.41 -15.64
C ARG A 11 -1.53 -1.13 -14.88
N ILE A 12 -0.86 -0.43 -13.99
CA ILE A 12 0.15 -0.97 -13.10
C ILE A 12 -0.41 -0.86 -11.68
N ILE A 13 -0.67 -2.01 -11.05
CA ILE A 13 -1.15 -2.07 -9.67
C ILE A 13 -0.03 -2.65 -8.81
N ASN A 14 0.54 -1.81 -7.94
CA ASN A 14 1.53 -2.25 -6.98
C ASN A 14 0.87 -2.69 -5.67
N THR A 15 1.38 -3.75 -5.08
CA THR A 15 0.93 -4.20 -3.76
C THR A 15 1.90 -3.68 -2.72
N ALA A 16 1.41 -2.81 -1.85
CA ALA A 16 2.07 -2.39 -0.64
C ALA A 16 1.31 -2.99 0.57
N PRO A 17 1.98 -3.25 1.69
CA PRO A 17 1.29 -3.51 2.95
C PRO A 17 0.82 -2.20 3.60
N ALA A 18 -0.04 -2.31 4.60
CA ALA A 18 -0.49 -1.21 5.43
C ALA A 18 0.67 -0.43 6.08
N SER A 19 1.82 -1.06 6.28
CA SER A 19 3.05 -0.40 6.76
C SER A 19 3.65 0.59 5.77
N GLY A 20 3.14 0.70 4.54
CA GLY A 20 3.41 1.81 3.64
C GLY A 20 2.64 3.09 3.97
N LEU A 21 1.70 3.01 4.93
CA LEU A 21 0.82 4.10 5.38
C LEU A 21 1.05 4.48 6.85
N GLN A 22 1.60 3.55 7.63
CA GLN A 22 1.84 3.71 9.06
C GLN A 22 3.13 2.99 9.46
N ASN A 23 3.72 3.40 10.58
CA ASN A 23 4.95 2.79 11.08
C ASN A 23 4.66 1.53 11.92
N CYS A 24 5.54 0.54 11.82
CA CYS A 24 5.49 -0.70 12.60
C CYS A 24 6.90 -1.03 13.13
N TYR A 25 7.14 -0.72 14.41
CA TYR A 25 8.47 -0.84 15.04
C TYR A 25 9.12 -2.23 14.99
N PRO A 26 8.39 -3.37 14.97
CA PRO A 26 8.99 -4.70 14.84
C PRO A 26 9.66 -4.97 13.49
N VAL A 27 9.25 -4.24 12.44
CA VAL A 27 9.62 -4.50 11.05
C VAL A 27 10.02 -3.20 10.32
N PRO A 28 11.05 -2.47 10.81
CA PRO A 28 11.37 -1.13 10.30
C PRO A 28 11.87 -1.16 8.84
N VAL A 29 12.67 -2.16 8.47
CA VAL A 29 13.13 -2.35 7.08
C VAL A 29 11.95 -2.59 6.15
N TYR A 30 11.00 -3.44 6.57
CA TYR A 30 9.78 -3.70 5.82
C TYR A 30 8.94 -2.42 5.64
N CYS A 31 8.80 -1.61 6.69
CA CYS A 31 8.11 -0.32 6.62
C CYS A 31 8.79 0.65 5.64
N GLY A 32 10.12 0.74 5.67
CA GLY A 32 10.89 1.58 4.75
C GLY A 32 10.64 1.20 3.28
N VAL A 33 10.76 -0.08 2.95
CA VAL A 33 10.50 -0.59 1.59
C VAL A 33 9.03 -0.37 1.18
N SER A 34 8.09 -0.61 2.10
CA SER A 34 6.65 -0.40 1.85
C SER A 34 6.32 1.05 1.51
N ASN A 35 6.94 2.00 2.23
CA ASN A 35 6.82 3.42 1.94
C ASN A 35 7.44 3.76 0.59
N ALA A 36 8.59 3.18 0.24
CA ALA A 36 9.23 3.39 -1.06
C ALA A 36 8.35 2.91 -2.23
N ILE A 37 7.73 1.73 -2.13
CA ILE A 37 6.82 1.21 -3.16
C ILE A 37 5.65 2.18 -3.35
N ARG A 38 5.02 2.61 -2.25
CA ARG A 38 3.90 3.53 -2.30
C ARG A 38 4.31 4.88 -2.90
N ALA A 39 5.36 5.50 -2.38
CA ALA A 39 5.85 6.79 -2.85
C ALA A 39 6.24 6.74 -4.33
N PHE A 40 6.95 5.69 -4.76
CA PHE A 40 7.27 5.47 -6.17
C PHE A 40 6.01 5.42 -7.04
N SER A 41 4.99 4.65 -6.63
CA SER A 41 3.75 4.50 -7.39
C SER A 41 3.01 5.84 -7.54
N SER A 42 2.90 6.62 -6.45
CA SER A 42 2.30 7.95 -6.47
C SER A 42 3.09 8.91 -7.37
N SER A 43 4.42 8.98 -7.23
CA SER A 43 5.26 9.86 -8.06
C SER A 43 5.20 9.50 -9.54
N MET A 44 5.12 8.21 -9.88
CA MET A 44 4.93 7.77 -11.27
C MET A 44 3.55 8.17 -11.81
N SER A 45 2.51 8.15 -10.97
CA SER A 45 1.17 8.58 -11.37
C SER A 45 1.08 10.08 -11.68
N GLU A 46 1.93 10.90 -11.08
CA GLU A 46 1.96 12.36 -11.23
C GLU A 46 2.81 12.83 -12.43
N GLN A 47 3.42 11.92 -13.18
CA GLN A 47 4.23 12.28 -14.34
C GLN A 47 3.39 13.06 -15.38
N PRO A 48 3.87 14.22 -15.87
CA PRO A 48 3.10 15.04 -16.82
C PRO A 48 2.70 14.31 -18.10
N ASN A 49 3.53 13.37 -18.55
CA ASN A 49 3.31 12.59 -19.76
C ASN A 49 2.62 11.25 -19.51
N CYS A 50 2.13 10.95 -18.29
CA CYS A 50 1.53 9.65 -17.96
C CYS A 50 0.36 9.29 -18.92
N ALA A 51 -0.45 10.29 -19.29
CA ALA A 51 -1.52 10.16 -20.28
C ALA A 51 -0.99 9.78 -21.68
N ASP A 52 0.10 10.42 -22.13
CA ASP A 52 0.75 10.13 -23.43
C ASP A 52 1.35 8.72 -23.46
N LEU A 53 1.88 8.27 -22.31
CA LEU A 53 2.34 6.89 -22.14
C LEU A 53 1.18 5.89 -22.18
N GLY A 54 -0.06 6.35 -21.97
CA GLY A 54 -1.25 5.51 -21.81
C GLY A 54 -1.15 4.59 -20.60
N LEU A 55 -0.45 5.02 -19.54
CA LEU A 55 -0.28 4.24 -18.32
C LEU A 55 -1.14 4.84 -17.20
N GLU A 56 -1.60 3.97 -16.30
CA GLU A 56 -2.19 4.38 -15.03
C GLU A 56 -1.56 3.58 -13.90
N PHE A 57 -1.29 4.23 -12.77
CA PHE A 57 -0.71 3.60 -11.60
C PHE A 57 -1.71 3.55 -10.45
N GLY A 58 -1.85 2.39 -9.81
CA GLY A 58 -2.67 2.19 -8.63
C GLY A 58 -1.90 1.41 -7.56
N THR A 59 -2.32 1.53 -6.31
CA THR A 59 -1.70 0.80 -5.19
C THR A 59 -2.76 0.13 -4.34
N ILE A 60 -2.60 -1.17 -4.06
CA ILE A 60 -3.34 -1.85 -3.00
C ILE A 60 -2.48 -1.79 -1.74
N SER A 61 -3.01 -1.25 -0.66
CA SER A 61 -2.38 -1.24 0.66
C SER A 61 -3.15 -2.14 1.61
N SER A 62 -2.71 -3.38 1.84
CA SER A 62 -3.48 -4.32 2.67
C SER A 62 -2.86 -4.56 4.05
N ASN A 63 -3.70 -4.90 5.02
CA ASN A 63 -3.22 -5.62 6.21
C ASN A 63 -2.67 -7.01 5.80
N HIS A 64 -2.24 -7.80 6.79
CA HIS A 64 -1.65 -9.09 6.55
C HIS A 64 -2.65 -10.05 5.87
N ALA A 65 -2.31 -10.54 4.68
CA ALA A 65 -3.08 -11.60 4.04
C ALA A 65 -2.70 -12.96 4.62
N ALA A 66 -3.67 -13.87 4.76
CA ALA A 66 -3.50 -15.24 5.25
C ALA A 66 -2.65 -16.07 4.28
N THR A 67 -1.33 -15.84 4.34
CA THR A 67 -0.30 -16.45 3.51
C THR A 67 0.68 -17.21 4.39
N GLU A 68 1.47 -18.10 3.78
CA GLU A 68 2.49 -18.87 4.50
C GLU A 68 3.54 -17.98 5.17
N ILE A 69 3.81 -16.80 4.61
CA ILE A 69 4.72 -15.82 5.22
C ILE A 69 4.23 -15.44 6.62
N VAL A 70 2.92 -15.22 6.78
CA VAL A 70 2.33 -14.81 8.06
C VAL A 70 2.31 -15.96 9.06
N SER A 71 2.00 -17.18 8.62
CA SER A 71 1.95 -18.36 9.52
C SER A 71 3.34 -18.80 10.02
N THR A 72 4.41 -18.41 9.33
CA THR A 72 5.78 -18.78 9.68
C THR A 72 6.57 -17.71 10.44
N LEU A 73 5.92 -16.59 10.82
CA LEU A 73 6.55 -15.55 11.64
C LEU A 73 6.77 -16.04 13.08
N ASN A 74 7.99 -15.86 13.59
CA ASN A 74 8.38 -16.23 14.95
C ASN A 74 9.40 -15.22 15.51
N GLY A 75 9.78 -15.39 16.78
CA GLY A 75 10.69 -14.48 17.47
C GLY A 75 12.10 -14.42 16.88
N ASP A 76 12.50 -15.43 16.09
CA ASP A 76 13.80 -15.46 15.41
C ASP A 76 13.82 -14.56 14.17
N LYS A 77 12.65 -14.35 13.55
CA LYS A 77 12.49 -13.57 12.31
C LYS A 77 12.06 -12.13 12.56
N VAL A 78 11.33 -11.88 13.64
CA VAL A 78 10.75 -10.57 13.95
C VAL A 78 10.93 -10.27 15.43
N HIS A 79 11.53 -9.11 15.71
CA HIS A 79 11.68 -8.64 17.09
C HIS A 79 10.31 -8.32 17.69
N PHE A 80 10.14 -8.54 19.00
CA PHE A 80 8.88 -8.25 19.69
C PHE A 80 7.66 -9.02 19.14
N MET A 81 7.82 -10.24 18.59
CA MET A 81 6.69 -11.01 18.06
C MET A 81 5.55 -11.26 19.04
N SER A 82 5.84 -11.31 20.33
CA SER A 82 4.82 -11.41 21.37
C SER A 82 3.83 -10.23 21.33
N SER A 83 4.30 -9.01 21.07
CA SER A 83 3.44 -7.82 20.96
C SER A 83 2.68 -7.77 19.64
N MET A 84 3.19 -8.40 18.59
CA MET A 84 2.51 -8.48 17.29
C MET A 84 1.43 -9.56 17.21
N ARG A 85 1.52 -10.62 18.03
CA ARG A 85 0.67 -11.81 17.89
C ARG A 85 -0.82 -11.49 17.94
N ALA A 86 -1.25 -10.64 18.87
CA ALA A 86 -2.65 -10.22 18.97
C ALA A 86 -3.10 -9.45 17.73
N LYS A 87 -2.28 -8.51 17.27
CA LYS A 87 -2.55 -7.72 16.06
C LYS A 87 -2.64 -8.60 14.81
N LEU A 88 -1.71 -9.54 14.62
CA LEU A 88 -1.75 -10.51 13.52
C LEU A 88 -3.03 -11.35 13.56
N ALA A 89 -3.42 -11.89 14.72
CA ALA A 89 -4.62 -12.70 14.84
C ALA A 89 -5.91 -11.92 14.52
N GLN A 90 -5.99 -10.66 14.94
CA GLN A 90 -7.16 -9.81 14.73
C GLN A 90 -7.24 -9.23 13.32
N GLU A 91 -6.10 -8.83 12.74
CA GLU A 91 -6.06 -8.05 11.52
C GLU A 91 -5.78 -8.86 10.25
N THR A 92 -5.43 -10.14 10.37
CA THR A 92 -5.22 -11.00 9.19
C THR A 92 -6.51 -11.12 8.38
N LEU A 93 -6.44 -10.79 7.09
CA LEU A 93 -7.54 -10.95 6.14
C LEU A 93 -7.36 -12.19 5.27
N GLY A 94 -8.47 -12.74 4.78
CA GLY A 94 -8.42 -13.76 3.75
C GLY A 94 -8.00 -13.17 2.39
N ILE A 95 -7.42 -14.02 1.55
CA ILE A 95 -6.84 -13.63 0.26
C ILE A 95 -7.92 -13.08 -0.68
N GLU A 96 -9.16 -13.56 -0.57
CA GLU A 96 -10.31 -13.10 -1.33
C GLU A 96 -10.53 -11.60 -1.22
N ARG A 97 -10.29 -10.98 -0.06
CA ARG A 97 -10.42 -9.52 0.10
C ARG A 97 -9.36 -8.75 -0.69
N VAL A 98 -8.17 -9.33 -0.87
CA VAL A 98 -7.12 -8.72 -1.72
C VAL A 98 -7.49 -8.84 -3.19
N VAL A 99 -8.07 -9.98 -3.60
CA VAL A 99 -8.57 -10.20 -4.96
C VAL A 99 -9.69 -9.22 -5.28
N ASP A 100 -10.65 -9.05 -4.39
CA ASP A 100 -11.75 -8.09 -4.56
C ASP A 100 -11.23 -6.65 -4.70
N ALA A 101 -10.22 -6.28 -3.91
CA ALA A 101 -9.60 -4.96 -4.01
C ALA A 101 -8.83 -4.76 -5.32
N PHE A 102 -8.21 -5.81 -5.84
CA PHE A 102 -7.60 -5.78 -7.17
C PHE A 102 -8.66 -5.57 -8.26
N LEU A 103 -9.78 -6.29 -8.18
CA LEU A 103 -10.89 -6.14 -9.11
C LEU A 103 -11.48 -4.72 -9.07
N ASP A 104 -11.67 -4.14 -7.88
CA ASP A 104 -12.13 -2.76 -7.75
C ASP A 104 -11.19 -1.79 -8.46
N LEU A 105 -9.88 -1.85 -8.19
CA LEU A 105 -8.91 -0.96 -8.84
C LEU A 105 -8.84 -1.15 -10.36
N VAL A 106 -8.74 -2.39 -10.82
CA VAL A 106 -8.56 -2.68 -12.25
C VAL A 106 -9.81 -2.36 -13.07
N THR A 107 -10.98 -2.23 -12.43
CA THR A 107 -12.26 -1.88 -13.08
C THR A 107 -12.64 -0.41 -12.96
N LEU A 108 -11.90 0.41 -12.19
CA LEU A 108 -12.15 1.85 -12.11
C LEU A 108 -12.18 2.51 -13.49
N GLU A 109 -13.03 3.51 -13.68
CA GLU A 109 -12.99 4.32 -14.90
C GLU A 109 -11.66 5.10 -14.99
N LYS A 110 -11.22 5.67 -13.85
CA LYS A 110 -9.94 6.37 -13.70
C LYS A 110 -9.22 5.83 -12.47
N MET A 111 -8.07 5.19 -12.68
CA MET A 111 -7.29 4.54 -11.62
C MET A 111 -6.05 5.36 -11.25
N ASN A 112 -5.52 6.18 -12.16
CA ASN A 112 -4.21 6.80 -11.97
C ASN A 112 -4.11 7.58 -10.64
N GLY A 113 -3.16 7.17 -9.80
CA GLY A 113 -2.91 7.73 -8.46
C GLY A 113 -3.73 7.09 -7.33
N ALA A 114 -4.67 6.20 -7.63
CA ALA A 114 -5.53 5.60 -6.62
C ALA A 114 -4.76 4.69 -5.65
N VAL A 115 -4.97 4.90 -4.35
CA VAL A 115 -4.46 4.02 -3.29
C VAL A 115 -5.67 3.44 -2.54
N LEU A 116 -5.84 2.13 -2.61
CA LEU A 116 -6.93 1.40 -1.96
C LEU A 116 -6.40 0.69 -0.72
N PHE A 117 -6.80 1.15 0.46
CA PHE A 117 -6.52 0.46 1.72
C PHE A 117 -7.52 -0.66 1.98
N VAL A 118 -7.03 -1.83 2.39
CA VAL A 118 -7.84 -3.02 2.64
C VAL A 118 -7.47 -3.64 3.98
N SER A 119 -8.46 -3.77 4.86
CA SER A 119 -8.36 -4.53 6.10
C SER A 119 -9.46 -5.59 6.17
N ARG A 120 -9.48 -6.33 7.27
CA ARG A 120 -10.59 -7.23 7.61
C ARG A 120 -11.94 -6.50 7.66
N HIS A 121 -11.95 -5.24 8.08
CA HIS A 121 -13.18 -4.50 8.38
C HIS A 121 -13.55 -3.44 7.35
N GLN A 122 -12.59 -2.92 6.58
CA GLN A 122 -12.84 -1.85 5.63
C GLN A 122 -12.05 -2.01 4.34
N LYS A 123 -12.56 -1.38 3.29
CA LYS A 123 -11.92 -1.23 1.98
C LYS A 123 -12.20 0.19 1.53
N VAL A 124 -11.20 1.06 1.59
CA VAL A 124 -11.37 2.53 1.44
C VAL A 124 -10.22 3.11 0.63
N PHE A 125 -10.54 4.06 -0.25
CA PHE A 125 -9.51 4.86 -0.92
C PHE A 125 -8.91 5.85 0.07
N ILE A 126 -7.59 6.02 -0.03
CA ILE A 126 -6.84 6.88 0.87
C ILE A 126 -5.96 7.84 0.10
N GLU A 127 -5.73 9.00 0.71
CA GLU A 127 -4.83 10.03 0.21
C GLU A 127 -3.83 10.35 1.32
N ILE A 128 -2.54 10.42 0.98
CA ILE A 128 -1.49 10.81 1.94
C ILE A 128 -1.15 12.26 1.71
N LYS A 129 -1.18 13.04 2.79
CA LYS A 129 -0.84 14.45 2.79
C LYS A 129 0.29 14.73 3.75
N SER A 130 1.15 15.66 3.35
CA SER A 130 2.04 16.33 4.29
C SER A 130 1.21 17.28 5.13
N LEU A 131 1.41 17.27 6.44
CA LEU A 131 0.74 18.16 7.38
C LEU A 131 1.77 19.07 8.05
N GLU A 132 1.51 20.36 8.08
CA GLU A 132 2.31 21.32 8.84
C GLU A 132 1.93 21.24 10.32
N LEU A 133 2.89 20.93 11.19
CA LEU A 133 2.69 20.78 12.63
C LEU A 133 3.03 22.03 13.44
N GLY A 134 3.26 23.16 12.76
CA GLY A 134 3.75 24.40 13.38
C GLY A 134 5.27 24.40 13.59
N LYS A 135 5.75 25.36 14.39
CA LYS A 135 7.19 25.61 14.60
C LYS A 135 7.80 24.85 15.80
N ASN A 136 6.97 24.26 16.65
CA ASN A 136 7.38 23.59 17.88
C ASN A 136 7.09 22.09 17.79
N TYR A 137 7.94 21.26 18.42
CA TYR A 137 7.74 19.81 18.52
C TYR A 137 7.98 19.33 19.96
N PRO A 138 7.06 18.56 20.58
CA PRO A 138 5.75 18.18 20.04
C PRO A 138 4.86 19.43 19.83
N PRO A 139 3.84 19.34 18.96
CA PRO A 139 2.89 20.44 18.80
C PRO A 139 2.27 20.72 20.16
N THR A 140 2.34 21.97 20.64
CA THR A 140 1.56 22.41 21.80
C THR A 140 0.10 22.46 21.39
N GLU A 141 -0.79 21.84 22.18
CA GLU A 141 -2.25 21.89 21.98
C GLU A 141 -2.79 23.32 21.88
#